data_AF-A0A6P6NUT4-F1
#
_entry.id   AF-A0A6P6NUT4-F1
#
_cell.length_a   1.000
_cell.length_b   1.000
_cell.length_c   1.000
_cell.angle_alpha   90.00
_cell.angle_beta   90.00
_cell.angle_gamma   90.00
#
_symmetry.space_group_name_H-M   'P 1'
#
loop_
_entity.id
_entity.type
_entity.pdbx_description
1 polymer ?
#
loop_
_entity_poly.entity_id
_entity_poly.type
_entity_poly.pdbx_seq_one_letter_code
_entity_poly.pdbx_strand_id
1 'polypeptide(L)'
;MPPYEKSMEMMPFKQRKCLATRKDEVCTIRSKFPNKLPVIVERYLREKKLPLLDKTKFLVPHELTLGQFLSLIRSKMALEASQALYLLISGKNVSCLSASMGEVYSQFRTLMASST
;
A
#
# COMPACT_ATOMS: atom_id res chain seq x y z
N MET A 1 -13.59 17.09 18.14
CA MET A 1 -12.88 15.78 18.14
C MET A 1 -11.56 15.96 18.87
N PRO A 2 -11.18 15.05 19.79
CA PRO A 2 -9.95 15.21 20.55
C PRO A 2 -8.72 15.02 19.63
N PRO A 3 -7.63 15.78 19.83
CA PRO A 3 -6.44 15.79 18.98
C PRO A 3 -5.63 14.47 18.99
N TYR A 4 -6.07 13.46 19.76
CA TYR A 4 -5.37 12.20 19.95
C TYR A 4 -5.58 11.19 18.80
N GLU A 5 -6.72 11.19 18.10
CA GLU A 5 -6.95 10.26 16.99
C GLU A 5 -6.02 10.50 15.80
N LYS A 6 -5.62 11.76 15.58
CA LYS A 6 -4.77 12.17 14.45
C LYS A 6 -3.31 11.70 14.60
N SER A 7 -2.86 11.36 15.81
CA SER A 7 -1.47 10.95 16.07
C SER A 7 -1.21 9.47 15.72
N MET A 8 -2.22 8.60 15.81
CA MET A 8 -2.12 7.18 15.43
C MET A 8 -2.01 6.97 13.91
N GLU A 9 -2.45 7.92 13.09
CA GLU A 9 -2.33 7.82 11.62
C GLU A 9 -0.88 7.94 11.14
N MET A 10 0.00 8.54 11.94
CA MET A 10 1.43 8.69 11.62
C MET A 10 2.28 7.44 11.92
N MET A 11 1.74 6.46 12.66
CA MET A 11 2.46 5.21 12.92
C MET A 11 2.30 4.22 11.76
N PRO A 12 3.40 3.59 11.28
CA PRO A 12 3.35 2.56 10.24
C PRO A 12 2.37 1.44 10.56
N PHE A 13 1.65 0.93 9.55
CA PHE A 13 0.64 -0.11 9.72
C PHE A 13 1.13 -1.33 10.50
N LYS A 14 2.39 -1.74 10.27
CA LYS A 14 2.99 -2.89 10.96
C LYS A 14 3.19 -2.69 12.46
N GLN A 15 3.28 -1.43 12.93
CA GLN A 15 3.42 -1.09 14.35
C GLN A 15 2.07 -0.96 15.05
N ARG A 16 0.99 -0.68 14.30
CA ARG A 16 -0.37 -0.55 14.84
C ARG A 16 -1.04 -1.88 15.18
N LYS A 17 -0.67 -2.98 14.49
CA LYS A 17 -1.29 -4.30 14.66
C LYS A 17 -0.26 -5.42 14.64
N CYS A 18 -0.42 -6.40 15.54
CA CYS A 18 0.43 -7.58 15.58
C CYS A 18 0.27 -8.43 14.30
N LEU A 19 1.26 -9.28 14.03
CA LEU A 19 1.30 -10.08 12.80
C LEU A 19 0.10 -11.03 12.69
N ALA A 20 -0.33 -11.63 13.80
CA ALA A 20 -1.45 -12.58 13.83
C ALA A 20 -2.75 -11.93 13.34
N THR A 21 -3.12 -10.78 13.91
CA THR A 21 -4.32 -10.03 13.52
C THR A 21 -4.25 -9.59 12.05
N ARG A 22 -3.08 -9.15 11.57
CA ARG A 22 -2.90 -8.78 10.16
C ARG A 22 -3.10 -9.97 9.21
N LYS A 23 -2.62 -11.16 9.59
CA LYS A 23 -2.81 -12.38 8.79
C LYS A 23 -4.28 -12.79 8.74
N ASP A 24 -4.99 -12.72 9.86
CA ASP A 24 -6.41 -13.03 9.95
C ASP A 24 -7.27 -12.09 9.09
N GLU A 25 -7.01 -10.77 9.15
CA GLU A 25 -7.67 -9.78 8.30
C GLU A 25 -7.45 -10.05 6.81
N VAL A 26 -6.21 -10.39 6.43
CA VAL A 26 -5.88 -10.74 5.03
C VAL A 26 -6.57 -12.04 4.61
N CYS A 27 -6.65 -13.04 5.48
CA CYS A 27 -7.35 -14.30 5.19
C CYS A 27 -8.84 -14.07 4.97
N THR A 28 -9.47 -13.32 5.87
CA THR A 28 -10.89 -12.97 5.80
C THR A 28 -11.21 -12.18 4.54
N ILE A 29 -10.43 -11.14 4.22
CA ILE A 29 -10.71 -10.29 3.06
C ILE A 29 -10.48 -11.02 1.74
N ARG A 30 -9.46 -11.87 1.64
CA ARG A 30 -9.21 -12.67 0.43
C ARG A 30 -10.26 -13.75 0.21
N SER A 31 -10.84 -14.29 1.28
CA SER A 31 -11.98 -15.22 1.17
C SER A 31 -13.23 -14.51 0.63
N LYS A 32 -13.44 -13.25 1.02
CA LYS A 32 -14.57 -12.43 0.52
C LYS A 32 -14.34 -11.91 -0.91
N PHE A 33 -13.10 -11.60 -1.28
CA PHE A 33 -12.75 -11.04 -2.58
C PHE A 33 -11.57 -11.81 -3.21
N PRO A 34 -11.81 -13.01 -3.77
CA PRO A 34 -10.74 -13.90 -4.23
C PRO A 34 -9.90 -13.30 -5.37
N ASN A 35 -10.52 -12.47 -6.21
CA ASN A 35 -9.87 -11.82 -7.36
C ASN A 35 -9.28 -10.45 -7.01
N LYS A 36 -9.19 -10.10 -5.72
CA LYS A 36 -8.60 -8.82 -5.27
C LYS A 36 -7.51 -9.05 -4.24
N LEU A 37 -6.51 -8.18 -4.32
CA LEU A 37 -5.35 -8.18 -3.45
C LEU A 37 -5.46 -7.04 -2.44
N PRO A 38 -5.38 -7.31 -1.13
CA PRO A 38 -5.26 -6.27 -0.13
C PRO A 38 -3.85 -5.67 -0.18
N VAL A 39 -3.77 -4.37 -0.47
CA VAL A 39 -2.52 -3.60 -0.57
C VAL A 39 -2.56 -2.43 0.40
N ILE A 40 -1.45 -2.20 1.10
CA ILE A 40 -1.31 -1.10 2.04
C ILE A 40 -0.31 -0.11 1.47
N VAL A 41 -0.72 1.15 1.35
CA VAL A 41 0.08 2.25 0.83
C VAL A 41 0.18 3.31 1.92
N GLU A 42 1.42 3.66 2.28
CA GLU A 42 1.72 4.69 3.28
C GLU A 42 2.73 5.67 2.68
N ARG A 43 2.63 6.94 3.08
CA ARG A 43 3.63 7.93 2.71
C ARG A 43 4.96 7.56 3.36
N TYR A 44 6.05 7.65 2.60
CA TYR A 44 7.38 7.38 3.13
C TYR A 44 7.72 8.35 4.28
N LEU A 45 8.37 7.86 5.33
CA LEU A 45 8.60 8.64 6.56
C LEU A 45 9.42 9.92 6.31
N ARG A 46 10.35 9.89 5.35
CA ARG A 46 11.19 11.05 5.01
C ARG A 46 10.55 11.96 3.96
N GLU A 47 9.40 11.58 3.39
CA GLU A 47 8.69 12.39 2.42
C GLU A 47 7.87 13.48 3.12
N LYS A 48 8.07 14.74 2.71
CA LYS A 48 7.46 15.92 3.33
C LYS A 48 6.65 16.77 2.36
N LYS A 49 6.86 16.61 1.05
CA LYS A 49 6.26 17.43 -0.01
C LYS A 49 4.98 16.81 -0.55
N LEU A 50 4.92 15.48 -0.63
CA LEU A 50 3.71 14.80 -1.11
C LEU A 50 2.56 14.91 -0.09
N PRO A 51 1.32 15.16 -0.55
CA PRO A 51 0.14 15.15 0.31
C PRO A 51 -0.07 13.76 0.94
N LEU A 52 -0.92 13.70 1.97
CA LEU A 52 -1.31 12.42 2.58
C LEU A 52 -2.40 11.74 1.74
N LEU A 53 -2.43 10.42 1.75
CA LEU A 53 -3.56 9.67 1.17
C LEU A 53 -4.67 9.58 2.20
N ASP A 54 -5.92 9.86 1.79
CA ASP A 54 -7.10 9.70 2.64
C ASP A 54 -7.34 8.24 3.06
N LYS A 55 -6.91 7.29 2.21
CA LYS A 55 -7.05 5.85 2.45
C LYS A 55 -5.72 5.18 2.22
N THR A 56 -5.31 4.36 3.18
CA THR A 56 -4.06 3.59 3.14
C THR A 56 -4.27 2.13 2.76
N LYS A 57 -5.51 1.63 2.77
CA LYS A 57 -5.87 0.24 2.43
C LYS A 57 -6.62 0.19 1.11
N PHE A 58 -6.13 -0.62 0.19
CA PHE A 58 -6.66 -0.78 -1.17
C PHE A 58 -6.98 -2.25 -1.44
N LEU A 59 -8.04 -2.49 -2.21
CA LEU A 59 -8.37 -3.78 -2.79
C LEU A 59 -8.17 -3.65 -4.30
N VAL A 60 -7.07 -4.19 -4.81
CA VAL A 60 -6.68 -4.05 -6.23
C VAL A 60 -6.94 -5.34 -7.00
N PRO A 61 -7.39 -5.30 -8.26
CA PRO A 61 -7.45 -6.48 -9.13
C PRO A 61 -6.06 -7.10 -9.33
N HIS A 62 -6.02 -8.40 -9.62
CA HIS A 62 -4.77 -9.11 -9.90
C HIS A 62 -4.08 -8.62 -11.17
N GLU A 63 -4.87 -8.33 -12.20
CA GLU A 63 -4.44 -7.99 -13.56
C GLU A 63 -4.01 -6.53 -13.69
N LEU A 64 -4.35 -5.69 -12.71
CA LEU A 64 -3.97 -4.29 -12.67
C LEU A 64 -2.44 -4.20 -12.71
N THR A 65 -1.87 -3.38 -13.59
CA THR A 65 -0.42 -3.19 -13.60
C THR A 65 0.04 -2.20 -12.54
N LEU A 66 1.31 -2.27 -12.15
CA LEU A 66 1.88 -1.33 -11.20
C LEU A 66 1.82 0.12 -11.71
N GLY A 67 2.00 0.34 -13.02
CA GLY A 67 1.86 1.66 -13.65
C GLY A 67 0.44 2.20 -13.60
N GLN A 68 -0.56 1.34 -13.83
CA GLN A 68 -1.96 1.71 -13.66
C GLN A 68 -2.28 2.02 -12.19
N PHE A 69 -1.76 1.21 -11.26
CA PHE A 69 -1.92 1.45 -9.84
C PHE A 69 -1.28 2.79 -9.40
N LEU A 70 -0.07 3.09 -9.89
CA LEU A 70 0.60 4.38 -9.66
C LEU A 70 -0.25 5.56 -10.14
N SER A 71 -0.86 5.43 -11.32
CA SER A 71 -1.75 6.44 -11.88
C SER A 71 -3.00 6.63 -11.01
N LEU A 72 -3.59 5.54 -10.50
CA LEU A 72 -4.71 5.61 -9.56
C LEU A 72 -4.33 6.34 -8.26
N ILE A 73 -3.16 6.03 -7.69
CA ILE A 73 -2.68 6.72 -6.48
C ILE A 73 -2.45 8.21 -6.76
N ARG A 74 -1.82 8.55 -7.89
CA ARG A 74 -1.62 9.94 -8.32
C ARG A 74 -2.95 10.71 -8.36
N SER A 75 -3.97 10.13 -8.99
CA SER A 75 -5.31 10.74 -9.06
C SER A 75 -5.97 10.89 -7.68
N LYS A 76 -5.79 9.92 -6.78
CA LYS A 76 -6.31 10.00 -5.40
C LYS A 76 -5.61 11.04 -4.53
N MET A 77 -4.34 11.35 -4.83
CA MET A 77 -3.55 12.36 -4.13
C MET A 77 -3.74 13.78 -4.71
N ALA A 78 -4.52 13.93 -5.78
CA ALA A 78 -4.67 15.19 -6.52
C ALA A 78 -3.31 15.82 -6.90
N LEU A 79 -2.35 14.97 -7.28
CA LEU A 79 -0.97 15.39 -7.55
C LEU A 79 -0.84 16.01 -8.95
N GLU A 80 -0.12 17.12 -9.07
CA GLU A 80 0.13 17.75 -10.36
C GLU A 80 0.98 16.87 -11.29
N ALA A 81 0.83 17.07 -12.60
CA ALA A 81 1.63 16.36 -13.60
C ALA A 81 3.14 16.64 -13.46
N SER A 82 3.50 17.84 -12.97
CA SER A 82 4.87 18.29 -12.72
C SER A 82 5.57 17.52 -11.60
N GLN A 83 4.81 16.92 -10.68
CA GLN A 83 5.35 16.24 -9.52
C GLN A 83 5.61 14.77 -9.83
N ALA A 84 6.80 14.29 -9.45
CA ALA A 84 7.16 12.88 -9.58
C ALA A 84 6.59 12.05 -8.41
N LEU A 85 6.12 10.85 -8.72
CA LEU A 85 5.61 9.89 -7.74
C LEU A 85 6.29 8.54 -7.99
N TYR A 86 6.83 7.95 -6.91
CA TYR A 86 7.50 6.66 -6.96
C TYR A 86 6.90 5.73 -5.89
N LEU A 87 6.81 4.44 -6.22
CA LEU A 87 6.39 3.40 -5.28
C LEU A 87 7.58 2.56 -4.84
N LEU A 88 7.66 2.34 -3.53
CA LEU A 88 8.62 1.46 -2.89
C LEU A 88 7.87 0.25 -2.35
N ILE A 89 8.31 -0.96 -2.71
CA ILE A 89 7.73 -2.20 -2.19
C ILE A 89 8.75 -2.85 -1.27
N SER A 90 8.38 -3.01 0.01
CA SER A 90 9.28 -3.53 1.06
C SER A 90 10.62 -2.79 1.13
N GLY A 91 10.61 -1.47 0.91
CA GLY A 91 11.81 -0.62 0.93
C GLY A 91 12.69 -0.69 -0.33
N LYS A 92 12.31 -1.46 -1.34
CA LYS A 92 13.01 -1.56 -2.63
C LYS A 92 12.27 -0.79 -3.71
N ASN A 93 13.03 -0.11 -4.58
CA ASN A 93 12.48 0.52 -5.77
C ASN A 93 11.95 -0.56 -6.71
N VAL A 94 10.77 -0.31 -7.30
CA VAL A 94 10.20 -1.20 -8.29
C VAL A 94 10.18 -0.47 -9.63
N SER A 95 11.06 -0.91 -10.51
CA SER A 95 11.24 -0.27 -11.82
C SER A 95 10.30 -0.86 -12.90
N CYS A 96 9.72 -2.04 -12.65
CA CYS A 96 8.87 -2.73 -13.62
C CYS A 96 7.40 -2.28 -13.47
N LEU A 97 7.04 -1.20 -14.17
CA LEU A 97 5.65 -0.67 -14.18
C LEU A 97 4.67 -1.56 -14.96
N SER A 98 5.16 -2.43 -15.85
CA SER A 98 4.34 -3.36 -16.64
C SER A 98 3.94 -4.61 -15.87
N ALA A 99 4.59 -4.92 -14.75
CA ALA A 99 4.23 -6.08 -13.94
C ALA A 99 2.82 -5.93 -13.36
N SER A 100 2.07 -7.02 -13.35
CA SER A 100 0.77 -7.10 -12.71
C SER A 100 0.90 -7.07 -11.19
N MET A 101 -0.13 -6.56 -10.51
CA MET A 101 -0.20 -6.56 -9.05
C MET A 101 -0.18 -8.00 -8.51
N GLY A 102 -0.70 -8.98 -9.26
CA GLY A 102 -0.59 -10.40 -8.94
C GLY A 102 0.84 -10.92 -8.90
N GLU A 103 1.64 -10.62 -9.94
CA GLU A 103 3.06 -11.01 -10.01
C GLU A 103 3.86 -10.34 -8.89
N VAL A 104 3.67 -9.03 -8.72
CA VAL A 104 4.30 -8.26 -7.64
C VAL A 104 3.92 -8.83 -6.28
N TYR A 105 2.63 -9.09 -6.05
CA TYR A 105 2.18 -9.67 -4.79
C TYR A 105 2.84 -11.03 -4.55
N SER A 106 2.89 -11.93 -5.53
CA SER A 106 3.53 -13.23 -5.38
C SER A 106 5.02 -13.12 -5.02
N GLN A 107 5.76 -12.21 -5.66
CA GLN A 107 7.18 -12.00 -5.39
C GLN A 107 7.45 -11.41 -3.99
N PHE A 108 6.59 -10.51 -3.51
CA PHE A 108 6.82 -9.80 -2.25
C PHE A 108 6.01 -10.34 -1.06
N ARG A 109 5.07 -11.27 -1.29
CA ARG A 109 4.21 -11.88 -0.25
C ARG A 109 5.01 -12.51 0.88
N THR A 110 6.16 -13.12 0.56
CA THR A 110 7.04 -13.74 1.56
C THR A 110 7.55 -12.70 2.56
N LEU A 111 7.95 -11.52 2.10
CA LEU A 111 8.47 -10.42 2.93
C LEU A 111 7.40 -9.62 3.70
N MET A 112 6.11 -9.85 3.40
CA MET A 112 5.01 -9.26 4.18
C MET A 112 4.65 -10.10 5.42
N ALA A 113 5.09 -11.36 5.47
CA ALA A 113 4.90 -12.28 6.59
C ALA A 113 6.17 -12.52 7.42
N SER A 114 7.36 -12.29 6.86
CA SER A 114 8.63 -12.31 7.60
C SER A 114 9.12 -10.88 7.85
N SER A 115 8.87 -10.40 9.07
CA SER A 115 9.84 -9.53 9.71
C SER A 115 10.77 -10.44 10.49
N THR A 116 11.90 -10.76 9.88
CA THR A 116 13.17 -10.79 10.61
C THR A 116 13.85 -9.47 10.31
#